data_AF-A0A4R3TYG9-F1
#
_entry.id   AF-A0A4R3TYG9-F1
#
_cell.length_a   1.000
_cell.length_b   1.000
_cell.length_c   1.000
_cell.angle_alpha   90.00
_cell.angle_beta   90.00
_cell.angle_gamma   90.00
#
_symmetry.space_group_name_H-M   'P 1'
#
loop_
_entity.id
_entity.type
_entity.pdbx_description
1 polymer ?
#
loop_
_entity_poly.entity_id
_entity_poly.type
_entity_poly.pdbx_seq_one_letter_code
_entity_poly.pdbx_strand_id
1 'polypeptide(L)'
;MTERSERGPTHKTLEIGMALLIGVFGLVVIFGSLKAGINWGAEGPRAGFFPFYIGAAIVVASAINLWHAQRDDDGRLFAEWGQLRQVMSVVVPTAIYVGSMPFIGLYVASMVFIAWFMRWLGGYRWLTTIAVAVGMPVLTYLVFERWFLVPLPKGPLEEWLGL
;
A
#
# COMPACT_ATOMS: atom_id res chain seq x y z
N MET A 1 2.84 -40.24 7.20
CA MET A 1 2.43 -38.85 6.87
C MET A 1 3.70 -38.03 6.85
N THR A 2 4.18 -37.67 5.65
CA THR A 2 5.44 -36.91 5.51
C THR A 2 5.21 -35.51 6.07
N GLU A 3 5.87 -35.16 7.17
CA GLU A 3 5.97 -33.76 7.61
C GLU A 3 6.51 -32.96 6.42
N ARG A 4 5.66 -32.16 5.80
CA ARG A 4 6.13 -31.12 4.89
C ARG A 4 6.91 -30.18 5.79
N SER A 5 8.23 -30.23 5.73
CA SER A 5 9.08 -29.15 6.21
C SER A 5 8.48 -27.85 5.66
N GLU A 6 7.86 -27.10 6.56
CA GLU A 6 7.28 -25.81 6.24
C GLU A 6 8.43 -24.92 5.79
N ARG A 7 8.44 -24.58 4.50
CA ARG A 7 9.44 -23.72 3.90
C ARG A 7 8.88 -22.30 3.90
N GLY A 8 9.72 -21.33 4.21
CA GLY A 8 9.38 -19.91 4.22
C GLY A 8 10.64 -19.07 4.43
N PRO A 9 10.58 -17.76 4.21
CA PRO A 9 11.69 -16.86 4.54
C PRO A 9 11.93 -16.84 6.06
N THR A 10 13.19 -16.86 6.46
CA THR A 10 13.59 -16.72 7.86
C THR A 10 13.30 -15.30 8.35
N HIS A 11 12.86 -15.19 9.61
CA HIS A 11 12.62 -13.92 10.30
C HIS A 11 13.80 -12.95 10.15
N LYS A 12 15.01 -13.44 10.43
CA LYS A 12 16.26 -12.69 10.32
C LYS A 12 16.49 -12.05 8.96
N THR A 13 16.31 -12.81 7.87
CA THR A 13 16.54 -12.30 6.51
C THR A 13 15.57 -11.18 6.16
N LEU A 14 14.29 -11.33 6.55
CA LEU A 14 13.28 -10.32 6.32
C LEU A 14 13.46 -9.10 7.20
N GLU A 15 13.82 -9.28 8.47
CA GLU A 15 14.09 -8.20 9.40
C GLU A 15 15.27 -7.34 8.93
N ILE A 16 16.37 -7.97 8.51
CA ILE A 16 17.52 -7.29 7.89
C ILE A 16 17.08 -6.55 6.61
N GLY A 17 16.35 -7.22 5.72
CA GLY A 17 15.87 -6.62 4.47
C GLY A 17 14.98 -5.40 4.70
N MET A 18 14.03 -5.49 5.63
CA MET A 18 13.12 -4.40 5.99
C MET A 18 13.85 -3.26 6.70
N ALA A 19 14.77 -3.56 7.63
CA ALA A 19 15.60 -2.55 8.27
C ALA A 19 16.43 -1.76 7.25
N LEU A 20 17.02 -2.44 6.25
CA LEU A 20 17.74 -1.78 5.17
C LEU A 20 16.81 -0.93 4.30
N LEU A 21 15.66 -1.47 3.89
CA LEU A 21 14.69 -0.76 3.05
C LEU A 21 14.16 0.50 3.74
N ILE A 22 13.76 0.40 5.01
CA ILE A 22 13.25 1.52 5.81
C ILE A 22 14.39 2.52 6.09
N GLY A 23 15.61 2.05 6.35
CA GLY A 23 16.78 2.91 6.50
C GLY A 23 17.06 3.74 5.25
N VAL A 24 17.04 3.11 4.07
CA VAL A 24 17.19 3.81 2.77
C VAL A 24 16.06 4.82 2.57
N PHE A 25 14.82 4.47 2.89
CA PHE A 25 13.70 5.40 2.83
C PHE A 25 13.92 6.62 3.76
N GLY A 26 14.38 6.40 4.99
CA GLY A 26 14.74 7.47 5.92
C GLY A 26 15.83 8.40 5.35
N LEU A 27 16.86 7.83 4.69
CA LEU A 27 17.89 8.61 4.00
C LEU A 27 17.32 9.45 2.85
N VAL A 28 16.39 8.91 2.07
CA VAL A 28 15.69 9.65 1.00
C VAL A 28 14.91 10.83 1.59
N VAL A 29 14.19 10.60 2.71
CA VAL A 29 13.48 11.66 3.43
C VAL A 29 14.43 12.75 3.92
N ILE A 30 15.58 12.38 4.51
CA ILE A 30 16.61 13.34 4.93
C ILE A 30 17.11 14.17 3.75
N PHE A 31 17.46 13.52 2.63
CA PHE A 31 17.93 14.22 1.43
C PHE A 31 16.88 15.19 0.88
N GLY A 32 15.62 14.79 0.84
CA GLY A 32 14.51 15.68 0.46
C GLY A 32 14.37 16.86 1.43
N SER A 33 14.51 16.60 2.72
CA SER A 33 14.41 17.61 3.79
C SER A 33 15.53 18.66 3.71
N LEU A 34 16.75 18.23 3.41
CA LEU A 34 17.88 19.14 3.20
C LEU A 34 17.63 20.10 2.03
N LYS A 35 17.06 19.59 0.92
CA LYS A 35 16.66 20.42 -0.22
C LYS A 35 15.53 21.38 0.13
N ALA A 36 14.59 20.96 0.97
CA ALA A 36 13.48 21.79 1.47
C ALA A 36 13.91 22.82 2.54
N GLY A 37 15.16 22.73 3.03
CA GLY A 37 15.72 23.60 4.06
C GLY A 37 15.32 23.17 5.48
N ILE A 38 16.31 23.02 6.35
CA ILE A 38 16.14 22.56 7.74
C ILE A 38 16.36 23.66 8.78
N ASN A 39 16.64 24.89 8.35
CA ASN A 39 16.89 26.00 9.26
C ASN A 39 15.60 26.73 9.62
N TRP A 40 15.63 27.50 10.70
CA TRP A 40 14.58 28.48 11.01
C TRP A 40 14.71 29.70 10.10
N GLY A 41 13.58 30.11 9.52
CA GLY A 41 13.43 31.38 8.81
C GLY A 41 12.68 32.40 9.67
N ALA A 42 12.41 33.57 9.08
CA ALA A 42 11.63 34.63 9.74
C ALA A 42 10.20 34.20 10.11
N GLU A 43 9.62 33.29 9.31
CA GLU A 43 8.27 32.73 9.49
C GLU A 43 8.24 31.44 10.35
N GLY A 44 9.38 31.04 10.93
CA GLY A 44 9.52 29.79 11.71
C GLY A 44 10.25 28.65 10.98
N PRO A 45 10.05 27.38 11.40
CA PRO A 45 10.74 26.25 10.81
C PRO A 45 10.36 26.05 9.35
N ARG A 46 11.37 25.93 8.49
CA ARG A 46 11.15 25.59 7.08
C ARG A 46 10.56 24.19 6.93
N ALA A 47 9.97 23.93 5.76
CA ALA A 47 9.27 22.69 5.45
C ALA A 47 10.11 21.42 5.66
N GLY A 48 11.44 21.50 5.51
CA GLY A 48 12.35 20.38 5.73
C GLY A 48 12.70 20.12 7.21
N PHE A 49 12.45 21.05 8.13
CA PHE A 49 12.85 20.92 9.54
C PHE A 49 12.25 19.65 10.18
N PHE A 50 10.92 19.51 10.14
CA PHE A 50 10.25 18.37 10.78
C PHE A 50 10.55 17.03 10.09
N PRO A 51 10.43 16.91 8.75
CA PRO A 51 10.74 15.65 8.06
C PRO A 51 12.21 15.20 8.23
N PHE A 52 13.15 16.13 8.43
CA PHE A 52 14.55 15.79 8.71
C PHE A 52 14.70 14.97 9.99
N TYR A 53 14.11 15.43 11.10
CA TYR A 53 14.21 14.71 12.38
C TYR A 53 13.49 13.37 12.35
N ILE A 54 12.34 13.29 11.67
CA ILE A 54 11.64 12.03 11.45
C ILE A 54 12.51 11.07 10.62
N GLY A 55 13.09 11.55 9.52
CA GLY A 55 14.03 10.75 8.71
C GLY A 55 15.24 10.28 9.52
N ALA A 56 15.83 11.14 10.34
CA ALA A 56 16.94 10.77 11.23
C ALA A 56 16.53 9.70 12.26
N ALA A 57 15.36 9.85 12.89
CA ALA A 57 14.84 8.85 13.82
C ALA A 57 14.60 7.50 13.13
N ILE A 58 14.06 7.52 11.90
CA ILE A 58 13.87 6.31 11.07
C ILE A 58 15.21 5.62 10.80
N VAL A 59 16.25 6.37 10.40
CA VAL A 59 17.58 5.81 10.13
C VAL A 59 18.20 5.22 11.39
N VAL A 60 18.12 5.91 12.53
CA VAL A 60 18.63 5.42 13.81
C VAL A 60 17.90 4.15 14.24
N ALA A 61 16.57 4.14 14.22
CA ALA A 61 15.78 2.97 14.56
C ALA A 61 16.08 1.78 13.63
N SER A 62 16.27 2.05 12.34
CA SER A 62 16.64 1.02 11.35
C SER A 62 18.03 0.44 11.63
N ALA A 63 19.00 1.28 12.02
CA ALA A 63 20.33 0.81 12.42
C ALA A 63 20.28 -0.04 13.70
N ILE A 64 19.45 0.35 14.67
CA ILE A 64 19.21 -0.43 15.90
C ILE A 64 18.59 -1.79 15.55
N ASN A 65 17.56 -1.83 14.70
CA ASN A 65 16.93 -3.09 14.28
C ASN A 65 17.92 -3.98 13.50
N LEU A 66 18.71 -3.40 12.59
CA LEU A 66 19.73 -4.14 11.85
C LEU A 66 20.79 -4.75 12.76
N TRP A 67 21.14 -4.06 13.85
CA TRP A 67 22.07 -4.54 14.85
C TRP A 67 21.50 -5.71 15.67
N HIS A 68 20.24 -5.61 16.10
CA HIS A 68 19.56 -6.71 16.81
C HIS A 68 19.36 -7.93 15.91
N ALA A 69 18.88 -7.73 14.68
CA ALA A 69 18.65 -8.80 13.71
C ALA A 69 19.92 -9.60 13.35
N GLN A 70 21.11 -8.99 13.47
CA GLN A 70 22.37 -9.71 13.26
C GLN A 70 22.77 -10.58 14.46
N ARG A 71 22.34 -10.23 15.66
CA ARG A 71 22.74 -10.86 16.93
C ARG A 71 21.76 -11.93 17.39
N ASP A 72 20.48 -11.67 17.22
CA ASP A 72 19.41 -12.56 17.65
C ASP A 72 18.99 -13.43 16.46
N ASP A 73 19.39 -14.69 16.46
CA ASP A 73 19.03 -15.67 15.43
C ASP A 73 18.29 -16.85 16.05
N ASP A 74 16.98 -16.68 16.23
CA ASP A 74 16.10 -17.72 16.76
C ASP A 74 15.77 -18.82 15.72
N GLY A 75 16.24 -18.71 14.47
CA GLY A 75 15.95 -19.65 13.39
C GLY A 75 14.47 -19.76 12.99
N ARG A 76 13.61 -18.87 13.51
CA ARG A 76 12.17 -18.89 13.26
C ARG A 76 11.84 -18.44 11.84
N LEU A 77 10.82 -19.08 11.26
CA LEU A 77 10.21 -18.62 10.02
C LEU A 77 9.42 -17.33 10.29
N PHE A 78 9.51 -16.37 9.38
CA PHE A 78 8.68 -15.17 9.43
C PHE A 78 7.22 -15.51 9.10
N ALA A 79 7.03 -16.24 8.00
CA ALA A 79 5.75 -16.73 7.55
C ALA A 79 5.99 -17.89 6.59
N GLU A 80 5.04 -18.80 6.51
CA GLU A 80 5.06 -19.89 5.54
C GLU A 80 4.71 -19.40 4.14
N TRP A 81 5.20 -20.07 3.10
CA TRP A 81 4.83 -19.74 1.71
C TRP A 81 3.31 -19.77 1.47
N GLY A 82 2.57 -20.61 2.18
CA GLY A 82 1.10 -20.66 2.12
C GLY A 82 0.46 -19.37 2.63
N GLN A 83 0.92 -18.87 3.78
CA GLN A 83 0.47 -17.61 4.38
C GLN A 83 0.82 -16.42 3.47
N LEU A 84 2.06 -16.39 2.95
CA LEU A 84 2.48 -15.35 2.00
C LEU A 84 1.61 -15.32 0.75
N ARG A 85 1.26 -16.50 0.19
CA ARG A 85 0.37 -16.60 -0.96
C ARG A 85 -1.02 -16.05 -0.66
N GLN A 86 -1.54 -16.26 0.54
CA GLN A 86 -2.84 -15.73 0.95
C GLN A 86 -2.80 -14.19 1.05
N VAL A 87 -1.75 -13.61 1.64
CA VAL A 87 -1.57 -12.15 1.67
C VAL A 87 -1.45 -11.59 0.25
N MET A 88 -0.63 -12.22 -0.60
CA MET A 88 -0.44 -11.77 -1.98
C MET A 88 -1.71 -11.89 -2.83
N SER A 89 -2.64 -12.79 -2.49
CA SER A 89 -3.94 -12.89 -3.16
C SER A 89 -4.83 -11.66 -2.98
N VAL A 90 -4.55 -10.81 -1.99
CA VAL A 90 -5.24 -9.54 -1.77
C VAL A 90 -4.37 -8.35 -2.21
N VAL A 91 -3.08 -8.37 -1.85
CA VAL A 91 -2.15 -7.26 -2.16
C VAL A 91 -2.01 -7.05 -3.67
N VAL A 92 -1.81 -8.13 -4.45
CA VAL A 92 -1.58 -8.00 -5.90
C VAL A 92 -2.80 -7.45 -6.63
N PRO A 93 -4.02 -7.98 -6.45
CA PRO A 93 -5.20 -7.39 -7.07
C PRO A 93 -5.46 -5.95 -6.63
N THR A 94 -5.19 -5.61 -5.36
CA THR A 94 -5.37 -4.24 -4.85
C THR A 94 -4.37 -3.27 -5.49
N ALA A 95 -3.11 -3.70 -5.66
CA ALA A 95 -2.10 -2.90 -6.36
C ALA A 95 -2.45 -2.68 -7.83
N ILE A 96 -2.97 -3.71 -8.51
CA ILE A 96 -3.47 -3.60 -9.90
C ILE A 96 -4.64 -2.61 -9.97
N TYR A 97 -5.58 -2.69 -9.02
CA TYR A 97 -6.71 -1.76 -8.92
C TYR A 97 -6.22 -0.30 -8.82
N VAL A 98 -5.36 0.01 -7.85
CA VAL A 98 -4.81 1.37 -7.70
C VAL A 98 -4.00 1.80 -8.92
N GLY A 99 -3.16 0.91 -9.46
CA GLY A 99 -2.36 1.19 -10.64
C GLY A 99 -3.18 1.40 -11.92
N SER A 100 -4.40 0.87 -11.98
CA SER A 100 -5.31 1.04 -13.11
C SER A 100 -6.09 2.38 -13.09
N MET A 101 -6.28 2.98 -11.91
CA MET A 101 -7.08 4.21 -11.76
C MET A 101 -6.67 5.35 -12.70
N PRO A 102 -5.37 5.66 -12.92
CA PRO A 102 -4.97 6.74 -13.84
C PRO A 102 -5.36 6.50 -15.30
N PHE A 103 -5.66 5.26 -15.68
CA PHE A 103 -5.96 4.88 -17.06
C PHE A 103 -7.46 4.71 -17.33
N ILE A 104 -8.19 4.12 -16.38
CA ILE A 104 -9.60 3.76 -16.57
C ILE A 104 -10.54 4.43 -15.58
N GLY A 105 -10.03 5.28 -14.69
CA GLY A 105 -10.83 5.95 -13.66
C GLY A 105 -11.09 5.08 -12.44
N LEU A 106 -11.48 5.72 -11.35
CA LEU A 106 -11.79 5.08 -10.08
C LEU A 106 -13.00 4.14 -10.19
N TYR A 107 -14.05 4.55 -10.91
CA TYR A 107 -15.31 3.82 -10.93
C TYR A 107 -15.20 2.50 -11.68
N VAL A 108 -14.68 2.52 -12.91
CA VAL A 108 -14.49 1.31 -13.70
C VAL A 108 -13.50 0.37 -13.02
N ALA A 109 -12.38 0.90 -12.50
CA ALA A 109 -11.42 0.12 -11.72
C ALA A 109 -12.09 -0.56 -10.52
N SER A 110 -12.97 0.17 -9.80
CA SER A 110 -13.70 -0.36 -8.65
C SER A 110 -14.69 -1.45 -9.05
N MET A 111 -15.45 -1.26 -10.14
CA MET A 111 -16.40 -2.27 -10.63
C MET A 111 -15.68 -3.58 -10.93
N VAL A 112 -14.56 -3.52 -11.67
CA VAL A 112 -13.76 -4.70 -12.04
C VAL A 112 -13.16 -5.34 -10.79
N PHE A 113 -12.57 -4.54 -9.89
CA PHE A 113 -11.95 -5.03 -8.67
C PHE A 113 -12.95 -5.73 -7.73
N ILE A 114 -14.11 -5.11 -7.49
CA ILE A 114 -15.17 -5.68 -6.64
C ILE A 114 -15.73 -6.96 -7.28
N ALA A 115 -16.03 -6.92 -8.59
CA ALA A 115 -16.52 -8.10 -9.29
C ALA A 115 -15.53 -9.26 -9.22
N TRP A 116 -14.25 -8.97 -9.44
CA TRP A 116 -13.18 -9.97 -9.33
C TRP A 116 -13.10 -10.56 -7.92
N PHE A 117 -13.02 -9.70 -6.90
CA PHE A 117 -12.85 -10.14 -5.53
C PHE A 117 -14.04 -10.97 -5.03
N MET A 118 -15.27 -10.52 -5.32
CA MET A 118 -16.48 -11.25 -4.96
C MET A 118 -16.59 -12.59 -5.69
N ARG A 119 -16.21 -12.64 -6.97
CA ARG A 119 -16.37 -13.86 -7.77
C ARG A 119 -15.32 -14.92 -7.48
N TRP A 120 -14.05 -14.51 -7.39
CA TRP A 120 -12.93 -15.45 -7.26
C TRP A 120 -12.56 -15.72 -5.80
N LEU A 121 -12.51 -14.70 -4.94
CA LEU A 121 -12.13 -14.88 -3.54
C LEU A 121 -13.35 -15.13 -2.63
N GLY A 122 -14.47 -14.47 -2.91
CA GLY A 122 -15.69 -14.57 -2.12
C GLY A 122 -16.67 -15.68 -2.52
N GLY A 123 -16.55 -16.24 -3.73
CA GLY A 123 -17.45 -17.30 -4.22
C GLY A 123 -18.93 -16.88 -4.35
N TYR A 124 -19.23 -15.59 -4.46
CA TYR A 124 -20.60 -15.07 -4.51
C TYR A 124 -21.30 -15.37 -5.85
N ARG A 125 -22.64 -15.38 -5.82
CA ARG A 125 -23.48 -15.57 -7.02
C ARG A 125 -23.37 -14.36 -7.95
N TRP A 126 -23.48 -14.58 -9.26
CA TRP A 126 -23.36 -13.52 -10.27
C TRP A 126 -24.29 -12.34 -10.04
N LEU A 127 -25.54 -12.59 -9.63
CA LEU A 127 -26.50 -11.53 -9.37
C LEU A 127 -26.03 -10.60 -8.24
N THR A 128 -25.57 -11.17 -7.12
CA THR A 128 -25.03 -10.39 -5.99
C THR A 128 -23.74 -9.68 -6.37
N THR A 129 -22.88 -10.33 -7.14
CA THR A 129 -21.62 -9.74 -7.61
C THR A 129 -21.88 -8.52 -8.50
N ILE A 130 -22.75 -8.63 -9.50
CA ILE A 130 -23.06 -7.52 -10.41
C ILE A 130 -23.75 -6.38 -9.64
N ALA A 131 -24.71 -6.71 -8.77
CA ALA A 131 -25.43 -5.71 -7.98
C ALA A 131 -24.49 -4.86 -7.12
N VAL A 132 -23.53 -5.49 -6.43
CA VAL A 132 -22.58 -4.78 -5.56
C VAL A 132 -21.46 -4.11 -6.38
N ALA A 133 -20.93 -4.80 -7.40
CA ALA A 133 -19.86 -4.27 -8.24
C ALA A 133 -20.28 -3.00 -8.98
N VAL A 134 -21.53 -2.89 -9.43
CA VAL A 134 -22.07 -1.68 -10.05
C VAL A 134 -22.64 -0.72 -9.01
N GLY A 135 -23.39 -1.23 -8.03
CA GLY A 135 -24.07 -0.42 -7.02
C GLY A 135 -23.09 0.41 -6.18
N MET A 136 -21.98 -0.17 -5.74
CA MET A 136 -21.02 0.54 -4.87
C MET A 136 -20.37 1.74 -5.60
N PRO A 137 -19.80 1.61 -6.81
CA PRO A 137 -19.27 2.76 -7.54
C PRO A 137 -20.33 3.81 -7.88
N VAL A 138 -21.56 3.42 -8.23
CA VAL A 138 -22.67 4.37 -8.47
C VAL A 138 -23.02 5.15 -7.21
N LEU A 139 -23.10 4.47 -6.06
CA LEU A 139 -23.34 5.14 -4.78
C LEU A 139 -22.20 6.10 -4.43
N THR A 140 -20.95 5.70 -4.63
CA THR A 140 -19.78 6.58 -4.45
C THR A 140 -19.89 7.84 -5.32
N TYR A 141 -20.27 7.70 -6.59
CA TYR A 141 -20.50 8.84 -7.49
C TYR A 141 -21.57 9.79 -6.95
N LEU A 142 -22.73 9.26 -6.54
CA LEU A 142 -23.83 10.08 -6.01
C LEU A 142 -23.42 10.82 -4.72
N VAL A 143 -22.74 10.13 -3.79
CA VAL A 143 -22.34 10.72 -2.52
C VAL A 143 -21.25 11.76 -2.70
N PHE A 144 -20.16 11.42 -3.40
CA PHE A 144 -19.00 12.30 -3.47
C PHE A 144 -19.14 13.39 -4.54
N GLU A 145 -19.54 13.04 -5.76
CA GLU A 145 -19.61 14.04 -6.83
C GLU A 145 -20.92 14.83 -6.80
N ARG A 146 -22.06 14.19 -6.54
CA ARG A 146 -23.36 14.90 -6.57
C ARG A 146 -23.72 15.59 -5.26
N TRP A 147 -23.44 14.98 -4.11
CA TRP A 147 -23.73 15.61 -2.82
C TRP A 147 -22.56 16.41 -2.26
N PHE A 148 -21.35 15.82 -2.19
CA PHE A 148 -20.20 16.52 -1.61
C PHE A 148 -19.44 17.42 -2.60
N LEU A 149 -19.72 17.34 -3.90
CA LEU A 149 -19.03 18.10 -4.96
C LEU A 149 -17.50 17.90 -4.95
N VAL A 150 -17.05 16.70 -4.53
CA VAL A 150 -15.64 16.32 -4.50
C VAL A 150 -15.30 15.60 -5.81
N PRO A 151 -14.39 16.15 -6.64
CA PRO A 151 -13.99 15.48 -7.88
C PRO A 151 -13.18 14.23 -7.58
N LEU A 152 -13.60 13.10 -8.15
CA LEU A 152 -12.88 11.82 -8.07
C LEU A 152 -12.14 11.53 -9.38
N PRO A 153 -11.08 10.70 -9.37
CA PRO A 153 -10.35 10.35 -10.58
C PRO A 153 -11.27 9.67 -11.60
N LYS A 154 -11.49 10.35 -12.74
CA LYS A 154 -12.30 9.84 -13.87
C LYS A 154 -11.40 9.27 -14.95
N GLY A 155 -11.92 8.31 -15.70
CA GLY A 155 -11.26 7.70 -16.84
C GLY A 155 -11.95 8.05 -18.16
N PRO A 156 -11.45 7.48 -19.27
CA PRO A 156 -11.98 7.73 -20.61
C PRO A 156 -13.45 7.34 -20.78
N LEU A 157 -13.91 6.34 -20.02
CA LEU A 157 -15.31 5.90 -20.07
C LEU A 157 -16.24 6.94 -19.45
N GLU A 158 -15.85 7.54 -18.33
CA GLU A 158 -16.59 8.61 -17.67
C GLU A 158 -16.57 9.89 -18.52
N GLU A 159 -15.44 10.21 -19.14
CA GLU A 159 -15.33 11.33 -20.10
C GLU A 159 -16.28 11.15 -21.29
N TRP A 160 -16.36 9.93 -21.85
CA TRP A 160 -17.28 9.64 -22.96
C TRP A 160 -18.76 9.74 -22.55
N LEU A 161 -19.08 9.39 -21.31
CA LEU A 161 -20.42 9.53 -20.74
C LEU A 161 -20.75 10.98 -20.32
N GLY A 162 -19.80 11.91 -20.46
CA GLY A 162 -19.97 13.32 -20.11
C GLY A 162 -20.11 13.56 -18.60
N LEU A 163 -19.54 12.68 -17.78
CA LEU A 163 -19.66 12.71 -16.32
C LEU A 163 -18.59 13.55 -15.65
#